data_AF-A0A2D0HDE4-F1
#
_entry.id   AF-A0A2D0HDE4-F1
#
_cell.length_a   1.000
_cell.length_b   1.000
_cell.length_c   1.000
_cell.angle_alpha   90.00
_cell.angle_beta   90.00
_cell.angle_gamma   90.00
#
_symmetry.space_group_name_H-M   'P 1'
#
loop_
_entity.id
_entity.type
_entity.pdbx_description
1 polymer ?
#
loop_
_entity_poly.entity_id
_entity_poly.type
_entity_poly.pdbx_seq_one_letter_code
_entity_poly.pdbx_strand_id
1 'polypeptide(L)'
;MNEIFLLARETVRVIFHMDGGYTRVVWERSENTAWAGIGWIFDIPTHVIPYDLRVIGSHFLLSIVKSNKNDCEDIENIRSNRDRFFHIERLTVFV
;
A
#
# COMPACT_ATOMS: atom_id res chain seq x y z
N MET A 1 2.41 25.24 5.15
CA MET A 1 1.98 24.52 3.93
C MET A 1 2.55 23.13 4.06
N ASN A 2 1.72 22.11 4.31
CA ASN A 2 2.21 20.74 4.52
C ASN A 2 2.48 20.13 3.15
N GLU A 3 3.75 19.88 2.83
CA GLU A 3 4.15 19.23 1.59
C GLU A 3 3.81 17.74 1.67
N ILE A 4 3.09 17.21 0.67
CA ILE A 4 2.77 15.79 0.55
C ILE A 4 3.81 15.14 -0.38
N PHE A 5 4.54 14.17 0.14
CA PHE A 5 5.55 13.40 -0.57
C PHE A 5 5.00 12.01 -0.93
N LEU A 6 5.02 11.65 -2.22
CA LEU A 6 4.72 10.29 -2.67
C LEU A 6 5.98 9.42 -2.48
N LEU A 7 5.90 8.43 -1.59
CA LEU A 7 7.01 7.51 -1.33
C LEU A 7 7.03 6.36 -2.32
N ALA A 8 5.86 5.82 -2.65
CA ALA A 8 5.69 4.72 -3.59
C ALA A 8 4.29 4.75 -4.20
N ARG A 9 4.17 4.31 -5.44
CA ARG A 9 2.90 4.06 -6.11
C ARG A 9 3.06 2.84 -7.01
N GLU A 10 2.44 1.73 -6.64
CA GLU A 10 2.63 0.46 -7.34
C GLU A 10 1.38 -0.41 -7.32
N THR A 11 1.26 -1.29 -8.32
CA THR A 11 0.18 -2.28 -8.34
C THR A 11 0.45 -3.33 -7.29
N VAL A 12 -0.58 -3.67 -6.52
CA VAL A 12 -0.48 -4.65 -5.45
C VAL A 12 -1.59 -5.68 -5.58
N ARG A 13 -1.30 -6.90 -5.13
CA ARG A 13 -2.25 -7.99 -5.09
C ARG A 13 -2.50 -8.43 -3.66
N VAL A 14 -3.77 -8.63 -3.30
CA VAL A 14 -4.15 -9.25 -2.03
C VAL A 14 -3.74 -10.71 -2.03
N ILE A 15 -2.96 -11.13 -1.04
CA ILE A 15 -2.53 -12.52 -0.92
C ILE A 15 -3.08 -13.22 0.32
N PHE A 16 -3.40 -12.50 1.39
CA PHE A 16 -3.89 -13.11 2.63
C PHE A 16 -4.57 -12.10 3.56
N HIS A 17 -5.53 -12.53 4.36
CA HIS A 17 -6.08 -11.76 5.49
C HIS A 17 -5.56 -12.30 6.80
N MET A 18 -4.96 -11.43 7.60
CA MET A 18 -4.44 -11.78 8.91
C MET A 18 -5.47 -11.50 10.00
N ASP A 19 -5.38 -12.29 11.08
CA ASP A 19 -6.08 -12.00 12.32
C ASP A 19 -5.69 -10.61 12.83
N GLY A 20 -6.66 -9.86 13.36
CA GLY A 20 -6.45 -8.49 13.84
C GLY A 20 -6.78 -7.37 12.83
N GLY A 21 -7.44 -7.69 11.72
CA GLY A 21 -7.98 -6.68 10.79
C GLY A 21 -6.95 -6.12 9.80
N TYR A 22 -5.98 -6.95 9.41
CA TYR A 22 -4.97 -6.61 8.41
C TYR A 22 -5.07 -7.50 7.18
N THR A 23 -4.76 -6.92 6.04
CA THR A 23 -4.66 -7.61 4.77
C THR A 23 -3.22 -7.51 4.28
N ARG A 24 -2.63 -8.67 4.02
CA ARG A 24 -1.32 -8.78 3.40
C ARG A 24 -1.45 -8.67 1.90
N VAL A 25 -0.66 -7.78 1.32
CA VAL A 25 -0.58 -7.60 -0.12
C VAL A 25 0.87 -7.68 -0.58
N VAL A 26 1.08 -7.99 -1.85
CA VAL A 26 2.39 -8.06 -2.50
C VAL A 26 2.45 -7.05 -3.62
N TRP A 27 3.58 -6.34 -3.76
CA TRP A 27 3.86 -5.53 -4.94
C TRP A 27 4.06 -6.39 -6.17
N GLU A 28 3.26 -6.12 -7.19
CA GLU A 28 3.40 -6.66 -8.53
C GLU A 28 4.30 -5.73 -9.34
N ARG A 29 5.61 -5.96 -9.25
CA ARG A 29 6.59 -5.16 -9.99
C ARG A 29 6.39 -5.26 -11.50
N SER A 30 6.49 -4.13 -12.20
CA SER A 30 7.02 -4.10 -13.57
C SER A 30 8.54 -4.26 -13.52
N GLU A 31 9.13 -4.94 -14.51
CA GLU A 31 10.51 -5.47 -14.53
C GLU A 31 11.65 -4.44 -14.35
N ASN A 32 11.38 -3.13 -14.22
CA ASN A 32 12.37 -2.06 -14.40
C ASN A 32 12.96 -1.41 -13.14
N THR A 33 12.67 -1.86 -11.91
CA THR A 33 13.26 -1.29 -10.68
C THR A 33 14.24 -2.27 -10.00
N ALA A 34 15.50 -2.21 -10.45
CA ALA A 34 16.59 -3.14 -10.16
C ALA A 34 17.22 -3.09 -8.73
N TRP A 35 16.53 -2.60 -7.70
CA TRP A 35 17.20 -2.28 -6.41
C TRP A 35 16.79 -3.12 -5.18
N ALA A 36 15.86 -4.08 -5.27
CA ALA A 36 15.58 -4.98 -4.14
C ALA A 36 14.86 -6.26 -4.57
N GLY A 37 15.47 -7.43 -4.44
CA GLY A 37 14.85 -8.72 -4.78
C GLY A 37 13.56 -9.01 -4.01
N ILE A 38 12.69 -9.84 -4.62
CA ILE A 38 11.39 -10.35 -4.14
C ILE A 38 10.38 -9.22 -3.90
N GLY A 39 9.21 -9.28 -4.57
CA GLY A 39 8.15 -8.27 -4.44
C GLY A 39 7.87 -7.95 -2.97
N TRP A 40 7.92 -6.66 -2.62
CA TRP A 40 7.76 -6.24 -1.23
C TRP A 40 6.38 -6.69 -0.75
N ILE A 41 6.36 -7.40 0.38
CA ILE A 41 5.15 -7.83 1.06
C ILE A 41 4.94 -6.86 2.22
N PHE A 42 3.72 -6.38 2.38
CA PHE A 42 3.38 -5.51 3.50
C PHE A 42 1.92 -5.71 3.89
N ASP A 43 1.66 -5.38 5.14
CA ASP A 43 0.39 -5.57 5.79
C ASP A 43 -0.29 -4.20 5.91
N ILE A 44 -1.46 -4.07 5.29
CA ILE A 44 -2.29 -2.86 5.32
C ILE A 44 -3.54 -3.11 6.14
N PRO A 45 -4.05 -2.12 6.90
CA PRO A 45 -5.31 -2.29 7.61
C PRO A 45 -6.44 -2.62 6.62
N THR A 46 -7.18 -3.69 6.89
CA THR A 46 -8.23 -4.19 5.99
C THR A 46 -9.30 -3.13 5.76
N HIS A 47 -9.61 -2.31 6.75
CA HIS A 47 -10.66 -1.28 6.65
C HIS A 47 -10.33 -0.17 5.66
N VAL A 48 -9.04 0.09 5.38
CA VAL A 48 -8.60 1.06 4.38
C VAL A 48 -8.86 0.55 2.96
N ILE A 49 -8.88 -0.78 2.76
CA ILE A 49 -9.19 -1.38 1.46
C ILE A 49 -10.71 -1.32 1.22
N PRO A 50 -11.18 -0.82 0.06
CA PRO A 50 -12.57 -0.94 -0.34
C PRO A 50 -13.06 -2.39 -0.29
N TYR A 51 -14.30 -2.61 0.16
CA TYR A 51 -14.82 -3.96 0.43
C TYR A 51 -14.70 -4.91 -0.77
N ASP A 52 -14.98 -4.42 -1.97
CA ASP A 52 -14.87 -5.13 -3.25
C ASP A 52 -13.43 -5.56 -3.58
N LEU A 53 -12.43 -4.80 -3.12
CA LEU A 53 -11.02 -5.05 -3.37
C LEU A 53 -10.36 -5.92 -2.29
N ARG A 54 -11.08 -6.31 -1.24
CA ARG A 54 -10.53 -7.16 -0.18
C ARG A 54 -10.37 -8.61 -0.63
N VAL A 55 -11.02 -9.06 -1.69
CA VAL A 55 -10.96 -10.46 -2.13
C VAL A 55 -9.51 -10.88 -2.40
N ILE A 56 -9.12 -12.08 -1.93
CA ILE A 56 -7.80 -12.64 -2.24
C ILE A 56 -7.63 -12.74 -3.76
N GLY A 57 -6.51 -12.24 -4.26
CA GLY A 57 -6.23 -12.12 -5.70
C GLY A 57 -6.72 -10.81 -6.32
N SER A 58 -7.44 -9.95 -5.59
CA SER A 58 -7.76 -8.61 -6.09
C SER A 58 -6.52 -7.77 -6.28
N HIS A 59 -6.53 -6.97 -7.35
CA HIS A 59 -5.45 -6.07 -7.73
C HIS A 59 -5.92 -4.63 -7.61
N PHE A 60 -5.08 -3.77 -7.06
CA PHE A 60 -5.34 -2.35 -7.01
C PHE A 60 -4.03 -1.58 -6.96
N LEU A 61 -4.11 -0.29 -7.21
CA LEU A 61 -2.95 0.58 -7.15
C LEU A 61 -2.86 1.18 -5.75
N LEU A 62 -1.71 0.98 -5.10
CA LEU A 62 -1.44 1.50 -3.77
C LEU A 62 -0.44 2.63 -3.85
N SER A 63 -0.85 3.80 -3.39
CA SER A 63 -0.01 4.97 -3.19
C SER A 63 0.29 5.15 -1.70
N ILE A 64 1.57 5.25 -1.34
CA ILE A 64 2.02 5.57 0.01
C ILE A 64 2.49 7.02 0.03
N VAL A 65 1.74 7.89 0.70
CA VAL A 65 1.95 9.34 0.75
C VAL A 65 2.31 9.80 2.15
N LYS A 66 3.18 10.80 2.30
CA LYS A 66 3.70 11.30 3.59
C LYS A 66 3.55 12.81 3.69
N SER A 67 3.17 13.34 4.85
CA SER A 67 2.92 14.78 5.03
C SER A 67 4.11 15.58 5.59
N ASN A 68 5.23 14.94 5.97
CA ASN A 68 6.41 15.62 6.51
C ASN A 68 7.70 14.80 6.27
N LYS A 69 8.82 15.45 5.94
CA LYS A 69 10.11 14.79 5.59
C LYS A 69 10.69 13.95 6.74
N ASN A 70 10.40 14.30 8.00
CA ASN A 70 11.01 13.65 9.18
C ASN A 70 10.27 12.42 9.72
N ASP A 71 9.03 12.12 9.29
CA ASP A 71 8.24 11.02 9.88
C ASP A 71 8.63 9.60 9.39
N CYS A 72 9.84 9.42 8.79
CA CYS A 72 10.21 8.15 8.12
C CYS A 72 11.01 7.22 9.02
N GLU A 73 11.54 7.73 10.12
CA GLU A 73 12.37 6.92 11.01
C GLU A 73 11.54 6.23 12.08
N ASP A 74 10.30 6.65 12.27
CA ASP A 74 9.43 6.11 13.31
C ASP A 74 8.35 5.19 12.71
N ILE A 75 8.67 3.90 12.64
CA ILE A 75 7.73 2.84 12.27
C ILE A 75 6.47 2.92 13.13
N GLU A 76 6.56 3.31 14.42
CA GLU A 76 5.40 3.42 15.31
C GLU A 76 4.46 4.56 14.88
N ASN A 77 4.98 5.64 14.30
CA ASN A 77 4.17 6.72 13.75
C ASN A 77 3.42 6.27 12.48
N ILE A 78 4.09 5.52 11.60
CA ILE A 78 3.45 4.88 10.44
C ILE A 78 2.35 3.93 10.92
N ARG A 79 2.57 3.19 12.02
CA ARG A 79 1.57 2.30 12.62
C ARG A 79 0.38 3.03 13.23
N SER A 80 0.61 4.21 13.81
CA SER A 80 -0.41 4.97 14.52
C SER A 80 -1.27 5.85 13.59
N ASN A 81 -0.74 6.26 12.44
CA ASN A 81 -1.42 7.17 11.49
C ASN A 81 -1.76 6.51 10.14
N ARG A 82 -1.86 5.17 10.10
CA ARG A 82 -1.99 4.32 8.89
C ARG A 82 -3.04 4.80 7.89
N ASP A 83 -4.20 5.25 8.35
CA ASP A 83 -5.31 5.68 7.49
C ASP A 83 -4.98 6.91 6.64
N ARG A 84 -3.96 7.68 7.02
CA ARG A 84 -3.54 8.91 6.34
C ARG A 84 -2.43 8.67 5.31
N PHE A 85 -1.78 7.50 5.34
CA PHE A 85 -0.63 7.20 4.47
C PHE A 85 -1.00 6.40 3.22
N PHE A 86 -2.08 5.62 3.26
CA PHE A 86 -2.45 4.73 2.16
C PHE A 86 -3.58 5.33 1.33
N HIS A 87 -3.32 5.49 0.03
CA HIS A 87 -4.34 5.83 -0.95
C HIS A 87 -4.50 4.68 -1.94
N ILE A 88 -5.73 4.23 -2.13
CA ILE A 88 -6.06 3.07 -2.97
C ILE A 88 -6.88 3.53 -4.17
N GLU A 89 -6.38 3.23 -5.36
CA GLU A 89 -7.06 3.49 -6.63
C GLU A 89 -7.44 2.15 -7.27
N ARG A 90 -8.64 2.09 -7.86
CA ARG A 90 -9.06 0.93 -8.66
C ARG A 90 -8.24 0.91 -9.96
N LEU A 91 -7.81 -0.27 -10.38
CA LEU A 91 -7.26 -0.44 -11.72
C LEU A 91 -8.41 -0.36 -12.73
N THR A 92 -8.51 0.75 -13.45
CA THR A 92 -9.35 0.85 -14.64
C THR A 92 -8.62 0.15 -15.79
N VAL A 93 -9.03 -1.08 -16.09
CA VAL A 93 -8.68 -1.71 -17.36
C VAL A 93 -9.57 -1.05 -18.41
N PHE A 94 -8.99 -0.20 -19.26
CA PHE A 94 -9.66 0.22 -20.49
C PHE A 94 -9.72 -1.01 -21.40
N VAL A 95 -10.91 -1.61 -21.52
CA VAL A 95 -11.22 -2.64 -22.51
C VAL A 95 -11.58 -1.98 -23.82
#